data_AF-A0AAN5IEQ9-F1
#
_entry.id   AF-A0AAN5IEQ9-F1
#
_cell.length_a   1.000
_cell.length_b   1.000
_cell.length_c   1.000
_cell.angle_alpha   90.00
_cell.angle_beta   90.00
_cell.angle_gamma   90.00
#
_symmetry.space_group_name_H-M   'P 1'
#
loop_
_entity.id
_entity.type
_entity.pdbx_description
1 polymer ?
#
loop_
_entity_poly.entity_id
_entity_poly.type
_entity_poly.pdbx_seq_one_letter_code
_entity_poly.pdbx_strand_id
1 'polypeptide(L)'
;MLRSIPRPTSIVFPFLIISLLSSGLIYQAIYELQLRIESSLSREQLKEVVSAIPIARERKRVAWIGGHGKNIENTYMKHIFEAFKNYGYEIVTGCERIPERWDAIWLHEYALSKNSGGCFYDAVKNAQWPQTVNHVSGSGYYTSKVYLATANLSSGVPLA
;
A
#
# COMPACT_ATOMS: atom_id res chain seq x y z
N MET A 1 -77.25 38.32 20.83
CA MET A 1 -76.33 37.24 20.40
C MET A 1 -75.40 36.89 21.56
N LEU A 2 -75.76 35.91 22.40
CA LEU A 2 -74.92 35.47 23.52
C LEU A 2 -73.92 34.42 23.03
N ARG A 3 -72.63 34.76 23.02
CA ARG A 3 -71.53 33.80 22.77
C ARG A 3 -71.40 32.89 23.99
N SER A 4 -71.58 31.58 23.78
CA SER A 4 -71.39 30.57 24.81
C SER A 4 -69.92 30.50 25.23
N ILE A 5 -69.64 30.83 26.49
CA ILE A 5 -68.33 30.64 27.10
C ILE A 5 -68.08 29.11 27.21
N PRO A 6 -66.99 28.57 26.67
CA PRO A 6 -66.72 27.14 26.72
C PRO A 6 -66.53 26.69 28.17
N ARG A 7 -67.13 25.55 28.52
CA ARG A 7 -67.02 24.95 29.86
C ARG A 7 -65.53 24.62 30.15
N PRO A 8 -65.05 24.76 31.40
CA PRO A 8 -63.64 24.60 31.76
C PRO A 8 -63.05 23.23 31.35
N THR A 9 -63.88 22.19 31.27
CA THR A 9 -63.49 20.85 30.78
C THR A 9 -63.07 20.83 29.31
N SER A 10 -63.55 21.76 28.49
CA SER A 10 -63.22 21.86 27.05
C SER A 10 -61.81 22.39 26.80
N ILE A 11 -61.19 23.05 27.77
CA ILE A 11 -59.86 23.65 27.63
C ILE A 11 -58.78 22.73 28.21
N VAL A 12 -59.07 21.99 29.29
CA VAL A 12 -58.07 21.12 29.96
C VAL A 12 -57.66 19.92 29.10
N PHE A 13 -58.60 19.32 28.38
CA PHE A 13 -58.35 18.15 27.53
C PHE A 13 -57.32 18.37 26.40
N PRO A 14 -57.40 19.44 25.59
CA PRO A 14 -56.40 19.68 24.55
C PRO A 14 -55.02 19.97 25.13
N PHE A 15 -54.90 20.62 26.29
CA PHE A 15 -53.60 20.83 26.95
C PHE A 15 -52.96 19.51 27.40
N LEU A 16 -53.74 18.57 27.93
CA LEU A 16 -53.24 17.24 28.29
C LEU A 16 -52.74 16.47 27.06
N ILE A 17 -53.48 16.53 25.94
CA ILE A 17 -53.07 15.88 24.69
C ILE A 17 -51.79 16.51 24.15
N ILE A 18 -51.69 17.84 24.14
CA ILE A 18 -50.48 18.56 23.69
C ILE A 18 -49.28 18.21 24.59
N SER A 19 -49.46 18.11 25.91
CA SER A 19 -48.41 17.71 26.84
C SER A 19 -47.95 16.27 26.62
N LEU A 20 -48.86 15.37 26.24
CA LEU A 20 -48.54 13.97 25.97
C LEU A 20 -47.79 13.83 24.64
N LEU A 21 -48.20 14.58 23.61
CA LEU A 21 -47.51 14.64 22.32
C LEU A 21 -46.13 15.29 22.43
N SER A 22 -45.99 16.38 23.19
CA SER A 22 -44.71 17.06 23.37
C SER A 22 -43.71 16.19 24.12
N SER A 23 -44.14 15.47 25.16
CA SER A 23 -43.28 14.52 25.86
C SER A 23 -42.80 13.39 24.94
N GLY A 24 -43.68 12.83 24.10
CA GLY A 24 -43.31 11.82 23.09
C GLY A 24 -42.23 12.31 22.11
N LEU A 25 -42.36 13.53 21.60
CA LEU A 25 -41.35 14.14 20.71
C LEU A 25 -40.00 14.36 21.42
N ILE A 26 -40.04 14.78 22.69
CA ILE A 26 -38.83 14.95 23.51
C ILE A 26 -38.14 13.59 23.71
N TYR A 27 -38.89 12.53 24.03
CA TYR A 27 -38.33 11.18 24.18
C TYR A 27 -37.67 10.69 22.88
N GLN A 28 -38.32 10.91 21.73
CA GLN A 28 -37.76 10.52 20.43
C GLN A 28 -36.48 11.28 20.10
N ALA A 29 -36.44 12.59 20.38
CA ALA A 29 -35.23 13.40 20.17
C ALA A 29 -34.07 12.94 21.07
N ILE A 30 -34.35 12.59 22.33
CA ILE A 30 -33.34 12.07 23.27
C ILE A 30 -32.80 10.72 22.76
N TYR A 31 -33.68 9.83 22.29
CA TYR A 31 -33.28 8.52 21.77
C TYR A 31 -32.37 8.64 20.54
N GLU A 32 -32.70 9.53 19.59
CA GLU A 32 -31.83 9.80 18.45
C GLU A 32 -30.48 10.40 18.85
N LEU A 33 -30.48 11.28 19.86
CA LEU A 33 -29.25 11.87 20.36
C LEU A 33 -28.33 10.80 20.96
N GLN A 34 -28.89 9.86 21.73
CA GLN A 34 -28.15 8.75 22.31
C GLN A 34 -27.52 7.86 21.23
N LEU A 35 -28.28 7.49 20.20
CA LEU A 35 -27.78 6.71 19.07
C LEU A 35 -26.62 7.42 18.34
N ARG A 36 -26.73 8.74 18.14
CA ARG A 36 -25.67 9.53 17.50
C ARG A 36 -24.41 9.59 18.36
N ILE A 37 -24.55 9.76 19.67
CA ILE A 37 -23.43 9.79 20.62
C ILE A 37 -22.70 8.45 20.61
N GLU A 38 -23.44 7.34 20.71
CA GLU A 38 -22.87 5.98 20.70
C GLU A 38 -22.11 5.71 19.39
N SER A 39 -22.72 6.03 18.24
CA SER A 39 -22.07 5.87 16.94
C SER A 39 -20.82 6.74 16.77
N SER A 40 -20.80 7.93 17.37
CA SER A 40 -19.65 8.84 17.33
C SER A 40 -18.53 8.34 18.24
N LEU A 41 -18.87 7.83 19.42
CA LEU A 41 -17.93 7.24 20.37
C LEU A 41 -17.26 5.99 19.76
N SER A 42 -18.04 5.10 19.13
CA SER A 42 -17.50 3.92 18.44
C SER A 42 -16.59 4.30 17.26
N ARG A 43 -16.92 5.35 16.51
CA ARG A 43 -16.06 5.85 15.42
C ARG A 43 -14.74 6.41 15.92
N GLU A 44 -14.75 7.17 17.02
CA GLU A 44 -13.53 7.70 17.63
C GLU A 44 -12.68 6.58 18.22
N GLN A 45 -13.27 5.60 18.91
CA GLN A 45 -12.56 4.40 19.36
C GLN A 45 -11.94 3.62 18.20
N LEU A 46 -12.64 3.47 17.08
CA LEU A 46 -12.08 2.83 15.89
C LEU A 46 -10.92 3.62 15.30
N LYS A 47 -10.99 4.95 15.23
CA LYS A 47 -9.87 5.78 14.78
C LYS A 47 -8.67 5.66 15.72
N GLU A 48 -8.91 5.68 17.02
CA GLU A 48 -7.87 5.53 18.03
C GLU A 48 -7.20 4.16 17.91
N VAL A 49 -7.98 3.07 17.83
CA VAL A 49 -7.47 1.72 17.60
C VAL A 49 -6.72 1.62 16.27
N VAL A 50 -7.23 2.20 15.18
CA VAL A 50 -6.54 2.23 13.88
C VAL A 50 -5.24 3.04 13.93
N SER A 51 -5.20 4.11 14.72
CA SER A 51 -3.99 4.93 14.92
C SER A 51 -2.99 4.32 15.90
N ALA A 52 -3.47 3.51 16.84
CA ALA A 52 -2.70 2.80 17.85
C ALA A 52 -2.23 1.42 17.39
N ILE A 53 -2.88 0.83 16.37
CA ILE A 53 -2.27 -0.21 15.56
C ILE A 53 -1.03 0.46 14.97
N PRO A 54 0.18 -0.01 15.31
CA PRO A 54 1.36 0.38 14.58
C PRO A 54 1.17 -0.25 13.20
N ILE A 55 0.48 0.45 12.30
CA ILE A 55 0.68 0.27 10.87
C ILE A 55 2.16 0.60 10.75
N ALA A 56 2.98 -0.46 10.79
CA ALA A 56 4.42 -0.40 10.90
C ALA A 56 4.87 0.72 10.00
N ARG A 57 5.25 1.86 10.61
CA ARG A 57 5.45 3.16 9.97
C ARG A 57 5.98 2.89 8.57
N GLU A 58 5.12 2.95 7.55
CA GLU A 58 5.35 2.21 6.30
C GLU A 58 6.69 2.65 5.77
N ARG A 59 7.72 1.83 5.99
CA ARG A 59 9.07 2.23 5.67
C ARG A 59 9.06 2.32 4.16
N LYS A 60 9.35 3.52 3.65
CA LYS A 60 9.36 3.75 2.21
C LYS A 60 10.33 2.76 1.59
N ARG A 61 9.80 1.82 0.80
CA ARG A 61 10.56 0.73 0.22
C ARG A 61 11.48 1.31 -0.85
N VAL A 62 12.71 0.85 -0.93
CA VAL A 62 13.71 1.38 -1.87
C VAL A 62 13.94 0.38 -2.99
N ALA A 63 13.70 0.82 -4.22
CA ALA A 63 14.02 0.11 -5.44
C ALA A 63 15.29 0.71 -6.05
N TRP A 64 16.35 -0.09 -6.16
CA TRP A 64 17.62 0.33 -6.74
C TRP A 64 17.75 -0.22 -8.17
N ILE A 65 17.66 0.67 -9.16
CA ILE A 65 17.59 0.31 -10.57
C ILE A 65 18.92 0.59 -11.28
N GLY A 66 19.46 -0.43 -11.94
CA GLY A 66 20.69 -0.35 -12.72
C GLY A 66 20.46 -0.67 -14.20
N GLY A 67 21.04 0.14 -15.08
CA GLY A 67 21.01 -0.03 -16.53
C GLY A 67 22.10 0.79 -17.22
N HIS A 68 22.37 0.49 -18.49
CA HIS A 68 23.33 1.25 -19.29
C HIS A 68 22.66 2.47 -19.94
N GLY A 69 23.38 3.60 -19.96
CA GLY A 69 22.95 4.85 -20.60
C GLY A 69 22.52 5.96 -19.63
N LYS A 70 22.44 7.19 -20.15
CA LYS A 70 21.87 8.34 -19.42
C LYS A 70 20.34 8.32 -19.57
N ASN A 71 19.61 8.78 -18.55
CA ASN A 71 18.15 8.86 -18.54
C ASN A 71 17.42 7.51 -18.77
N ILE A 72 17.89 6.44 -18.12
CA ILE A 72 17.26 5.10 -18.21
C ILE A 72 15.76 5.09 -17.87
N GLU A 73 15.31 6.02 -17.03
CA GLU A 73 13.91 6.21 -16.68
C GLU A 73 12.99 6.58 -17.85
N ASN A 74 13.55 7.13 -18.94
CA ASN A 74 12.81 7.60 -20.11
C ASN A 74 13.03 6.71 -21.34
N THR A 75 13.74 5.59 -21.21
CA THR A 75 14.07 4.70 -22.33
C THR A 75 13.37 3.35 -22.19
N TYR A 76 14.08 2.25 -22.45
CA TYR A 76 13.55 0.88 -22.40
C TYR A 76 13.10 0.46 -20.99
N MET A 77 13.58 1.12 -19.92
CA MET A 77 13.20 0.78 -18.53
C MET A 77 12.01 1.57 -18.00
N LYS A 78 11.43 2.51 -18.74
CA LYS A 78 10.35 3.39 -18.24
C LYS A 78 9.24 2.64 -17.49
N HIS A 79 8.78 1.53 -18.06
CA HIS A 79 7.74 0.69 -17.49
C HIS A 79 8.11 0.10 -16.12
N ILE A 80 9.39 -0.21 -15.88
CA ILE A 80 9.89 -0.68 -14.59
C ILE A 80 9.84 0.43 -13.55
N PHE A 81 10.24 1.65 -13.93
CA PHE A 81 10.15 2.82 -13.06
C PHE A 81 8.70 3.12 -12.69
N GLU A 82 7.79 3.08 -13.66
CA GLU A 82 6.36 3.28 -13.43
C GLU A 82 5.78 2.20 -12.51
N ALA A 83 6.13 0.92 -12.72
CA ALA A 83 5.70 -0.16 -11.86
C ALA A 83 6.14 0.08 -10.40
N PHE A 84 7.43 0.31 -10.15
CA PHE A 84 7.93 0.56 -8.79
C PHE A 84 7.31 1.81 -8.14
N LYS A 85 7.13 2.90 -8.90
CA LYS A 85 6.42 4.10 -8.43
C LYS A 85 4.99 3.78 -8.02
N ASN A 86 4.25 3.00 -8.81
CA ASN A 86 2.88 2.61 -8.53
C ASN A 86 2.77 1.73 -7.26
N TYR A 87 3.80 0.93 -6.96
CA TYR A 87 3.90 0.17 -5.72
C TYR A 87 4.46 0.97 -4.53
N GLY A 88 4.65 2.28 -4.66
CA GLY A 88 5.08 3.16 -3.57
C GLY A 88 6.58 3.10 -3.25
N TYR A 89 7.41 2.55 -4.15
CA TYR A 89 8.86 2.51 -3.95
C TYR A 89 9.49 3.87 -4.20
N GLU A 90 10.51 4.19 -3.41
CA GLU A 90 11.51 5.19 -3.73
C GLU A 90 12.54 4.61 -4.68
N ILE A 91 12.81 5.31 -5.79
CA ILE A 91 13.72 4.82 -6.81
C ILE A 91 15.09 5.49 -6.66
N VAL A 92 16.12 4.67 -6.60
CA VAL A 92 17.53 5.08 -6.67
C VAL A 92 18.13 4.48 -7.95
N THR A 93 18.95 5.22 -8.66
CA THR A 93 19.52 4.79 -9.94
C THR A 93 21.03 4.80 -9.96
N GLY A 94 21.64 3.84 -10.66
CA GLY A 94 23.07 3.82 -10.94
C GLY A 94 23.94 3.59 -9.70
N CYS A 95 25.25 3.80 -9.84
CA CYS A 95 26.24 3.59 -8.78
C CYS A 95 26.74 4.87 -8.10
N GLU A 96 26.28 6.04 -8.55
CA GLU A 96 26.70 7.34 -8.00
C GLU A 96 26.21 7.53 -6.55
N ARG A 97 25.03 6.99 -6.25
CA ARG A 97 24.43 7.03 -4.92
C ARG A 97 24.02 5.62 -4.50
N ILE A 98 24.91 4.95 -3.78
CA ILE A 98 24.60 3.63 -3.19
C ILE A 98 23.64 3.86 -2.02
N PRO A 99 22.42 3.28 -2.05
CA PRO A 99 21.50 3.41 -0.94
C PRO A 99 22.03 2.65 0.27
N GLU A 100 21.99 3.26 1.46
CA GLU A 100 22.38 2.61 2.72
C GLU A 100 21.55 1.34 2.99
N ARG A 101 20.30 1.33 2.51
CA ARG A 101 19.40 0.18 2.55
C ARG A 101 18.54 0.14 1.29
N TRP A 102 18.28 -1.06 0.80
CA TRP A 102 17.44 -1.32 -0.36
C TRP A 102 16.51 -2.51 -0.09
N ASP A 103 15.39 -2.59 -0.79
CA ASP A 103 14.40 -3.67 -0.66
C ASP A 103 14.28 -4.49 -1.96
N ALA A 104 14.45 -3.84 -3.11
CA ALA A 104 14.52 -4.49 -4.41
C ALA A 104 15.66 -3.92 -5.26
N ILE A 105 16.39 -4.79 -5.96
CA ILE A 105 17.32 -4.40 -7.02
C ILE A 105 16.75 -4.85 -8.36
N TRP A 106 16.76 -3.94 -9.33
CA TRP A 106 16.37 -4.26 -10.70
C TRP A 106 17.47 -3.89 -11.68
N LEU A 107 18.05 -4.89 -12.34
CA LEU A 107 19.11 -4.70 -13.31
C LEU A 107 18.61 -5.08 -14.70
N HIS A 108 18.94 -4.26 -15.71
CA HIS A 108 18.70 -4.65 -17.10
C HIS A 108 19.73 -5.67 -17.60
N GLU A 109 21.01 -5.40 -17.35
CA GLU A 109 22.12 -6.26 -17.78
C GLU A 109 22.63 -7.13 -16.63
N TYR A 110 23.35 -8.21 -16.97
CA TYR A 110 24.03 -9.08 -16.00
C TYR A 110 25.22 -8.35 -15.36
N ALA A 111 24.93 -7.47 -14.40
CA ALA A 111 25.94 -6.76 -13.61
C ALA A 111 26.34 -7.53 -12.33
N LEU A 112 25.95 -8.81 -12.22
CA LEU A 112 26.23 -9.68 -11.06
C LEU A 112 27.55 -10.45 -11.18
N SER A 113 28.38 -10.18 -12.19
CA SER A 113 29.75 -10.70 -12.23
C SER A 113 30.69 -9.78 -11.45
N LYS A 114 31.63 -10.37 -10.70
CA LYS A 114 32.70 -9.63 -10.02
C LYS A 114 33.52 -8.77 -11.01
N ASN A 115 33.61 -9.21 -12.26
CA ASN A 115 34.37 -8.54 -13.31
C ASN A 115 33.59 -7.41 -14.00
N SER A 116 32.28 -7.29 -13.76
CA SER A 116 31.46 -6.21 -14.33
C SER A 116 31.69 -4.85 -13.65
N GLY A 117 32.50 -4.79 -12.58
CA GLY A 117 32.88 -3.55 -11.90
C GLY A 117 31.71 -2.77 -11.28
N GLY A 118 30.53 -3.39 -11.16
CA GLY A 118 29.31 -2.72 -10.71
C GLY A 118 29.15 -2.75 -9.19
N CYS A 119 28.69 -1.64 -8.62
CA CYS A 119 28.34 -1.49 -7.20
C CYS A 119 27.27 -2.48 -6.69
N PHE A 120 26.53 -3.12 -7.61
CA PHE A 120 25.46 -4.06 -7.29
C PHE A 120 25.98 -5.43 -6.82
N TYR A 121 27.17 -5.86 -7.24
CA TYR A 121 27.69 -7.18 -6.90
C TYR A 121 27.80 -7.37 -5.38
N ASP A 122 28.42 -6.41 -4.68
CA ASP A 122 28.59 -6.48 -3.24
C ASP A 122 27.25 -6.34 -2.49
N ALA A 123 26.32 -5.56 -3.04
CA ALA A 123 24.98 -5.43 -2.48
C ALA A 123 24.21 -6.77 -2.55
N VAL A 124 24.20 -7.43 -3.71
CA VAL A 124 23.53 -8.73 -3.91
C VAL A 124 24.21 -9.83 -3.10
N LYS A 125 25.55 -9.85 -3.04
CA LYS A 125 26.31 -10.84 -2.26
C LYS A 125 25.95 -10.81 -0.77
N ASN A 126 25.68 -9.63 -0.22
CA ASN A 126 25.36 -9.44 1.19
C ASN A 126 23.85 -9.29 1.46
N ALA A 127 23.01 -9.58 0.46
CA ALA A 127 21.57 -9.44 0.57
C ALA A 127 21.00 -10.32 1.70
N GLN A 128 20.07 -9.75 2.47
CA GLN A 128 19.37 -10.41 3.57
C GLN A 128 17.90 -10.52 3.23
N TRP A 129 17.20 -11.52 3.77
CA TRP A 129 15.74 -11.57 3.66
C TRP A 129 15.10 -10.32 4.30
N PRO A 130 14.11 -9.63 3.67
CA PRO A 130 13.34 -9.99 2.46
C PRO A 130 13.82 -9.31 1.17
N GLN A 131 15.08 -8.89 1.07
CA GLN A 131 15.61 -8.18 -0.10
C GLN A 131 15.58 -9.06 -1.36
N THR A 132 15.23 -8.46 -2.50
CA THR A 132 15.01 -9.20 -3.77
C THR A 132 15.80 -8.63 -4.93
N VAL A 133 16.23 -9.51 -5.84
CA VAL A 133 16.96 -9.14 -7.07
C VAL A 133 16.28 -9.84 -8.24
N ASN A 134 16.11 -9.16 -9.36
CA ASN A 134 15.45 -9.71 -10.56
C ASN A 134 16.31 -10.68 -11.39
N HIS A 135 17.51 -11.02 -10.92
CA HIS A 135 18.43 -11.94 -11.59
C HIS A 135 18.84 -13.08 -10.66
N VAL A 136 19.04 -14.26 -11.26
CA VAL A 136 19.59 -15.41 -10.56
C VAL A 136 21.09 -15.50 -10.88
N SER A 137 21.91 -15.72 -9.85
CA SER A 137 23.34 -15.93 -10.07
C SER A 137 23.59 -17.18 -10.92
N GLY A 138 24.40 -17.05 -11.97
CA GLY A 138 24.71 -18.15 -12.87
C GLY A 138 23.72 -18.37 -14.02
N SER A 139 22.69 -17.53 -14.18
CA SER A 139 21.76 -17.69 -15.30
C SER A 139 22.39 -17.69 -16.68
N GLY A 140 23.51 -16.97 -16.83
CA GLY A 140 24.27 -16.91 -18.07
C GLY A 140 24.65 -18.30 -18.63
N TYR A 141 24.78 -19.32 -17.77
CA TYR A 141 25.08 -20.69 -18.21
C TYR A 141 23.93 -21.35 -18.98
N TYR A 142 22.67 -21.07 -18.61
CA TYR A 142 21.51 -21.64 -19.31
C TYR A 142 20.88 -20.69 -20.32
N THR A 143 21.17 -19.38 -20.26
CA THR A 143 20.68 -18.41 -21.25
C THR A 143 21.64 -18.20 -22.42
N SER A 144 22.91 -18.60 -22.30
CA SER A 144 23.88 -18.52 -23.39
C SER A 144 23.71 -19.68 -24.38
N LYS A 145 23.51 -19.36 -25.67
CA LYS A 145 23.45 -20.35 -26.76
C LYS A 145 24.74 -21.17 -26.85
N VAL A 146 25.88 -20.55 -26.61
CA VAL A 146 27.19 -21.22 -26.65
C VAL A 146 27.27 -22.23 -25.51
N TYR A 147 26.99 -21.80 -24.28
CA TYR A 147 26.99 -22.73 -23.15
C TYR A 147 25.92 -23.81 -23.28
N LEU A 148 24.75 -23.50 -23.83
CA LEU A 148 23.72 -24.52 -24.04
C LEU A 148 24.18 -25.59 -25.06
N ALA A 149 24.94 -25.19 -26.08
CA ALA A 149 25.46 -26.11 -27.10
C ALA A 149 26.71 -26.88 -26.63
N THR A 150 27.53 -26.30 -25.75
CA THR A 150 28.80 -26.89 -25.30
C THR A 150 28.75 -27.50 -23.91
N ALA A 151 27.73 -27.16 -23.11
CA ALA A 151 27.49 -27.83 -21.85
C ALA A 151 27.22 -29.29 -22.19
N ASN A 152 28.04 -30.17 -21.62
CA ASN A 152 27.97 -31.61 -21.82
C ASN A 152 26.77 -32.20 -21.06
N LEU A 153 25.59 -31.60 -21.25
CA LEU A 153 24.27 -31.99 -20.76
C LEU A 153 23.80 -33.14 -21.66
N SER A 154 24.50 -34.26 -21.55
CA SER A 154 24.42 -35.41 -22.46
C SER A 154 23.14 -36.25 -22.36
N SER A 155 22.13 -35.81 -21.60
CA SER A 155 20.83 -36.47 -21.57
C SER A 155 19.81 -35.67 -22.39
N GLY A 156 19.79 -35.93 -23.70
CA GLY A 156 18.69 -35.50 -24.58
C GLY A 156 19.04 -34.56 -25.74
N VAL A 157 20.30 -34.15 -25.90
CA VAL A 157 20.75 -33.36 -27.06
C VAL A 157 21.48 -34.29 -28.04
N PRO A 158 21.04 -34.41 -29.31
CA PRO A 158 21.73 -35.25 -30.29
C PRO A 158 23.13 -34.70 -30.56
N LEU A 159 24.13 -35.57 -30.53
CA LEU A 159 25.50 -35.25 -30.93
C LEU A 159 25.52 -34.97 -32.43
N ALA A 160 26.13 -33.85 -32.82
CA ALA A 160 26.29 -33.42 -34.21
C ALA A 160 27.36 -34.22 -34.95
#